data_AF-A0A5Q4F8R5-F1
#
_entry.id   AF-A0A5Q4F8R5-F1
#
_cell.length_a   1.000
_cell.length_b   1.000
_cell.length_c   1.000
_cell.angle_alpha   90.00
_cell.angle_beta   90.00
_cell.angle_gamma   90.00
#
_symmetry.space_group_name_H-M   'P 1'
#
loop_
_entity.id
_entity.type
_entity.pdbx_description
1 polymer ?
#
loop_
_entity_poly.entity_id
_entity_poly.type
_entity_poly.pdbx_seq_one_letter_code
_entity_poly.pdbx_strand_id
1 'polypeptide(L)'
;MVIGHNHHGEVTMISSSVFWRTVISGFIATFVMSMVAFIQGGLGLPVVDIGHIIVGSFNEVHVDEPYDILWGNVAYFMGGILLALIWVVFLSTRIPGNWFVRGLLYGVLISLVSGLVLSPLVSLAAGDWFGFFYLDTWVPGLLILAG
;
A
#
# COMPACT_ATOMS: atom_id res chain seq x y z
N MET A 1 15.83 15.24 3.93
CA MET A 1 16.75 15.24 2.77
C MET A 1 16.89 13.79 2.35
N VAL A 2 16.47 13.41 1.13
CA VAL A 2 16.46 12.01 0.67
C VAL A 2 17.20 11.95 -0.67
N ILE A 3 18.18 11.05 -0.80
CA ILE A 3 19.13 10.98 -1.92
C ILE A 3 18.68 9.85 -2.88
N GLY A 4 18.55 10.15 -4.17
CA GLY A 4 18.29 9.19 -5.25
C GLY A 4 19.19 9.45 -6.46
N HIS A 5 19.57 8.40 -7.18
CA HIS A 5 20.59 8.44 -8.24
C HIS A 5 19.98 8.27 -9.65
N ASN A 6 20.45 9.08 -10.60
CA ASN A 6 20.04 9.03 -12.01
C ASN A 6 21.13 8.38 -12.88
N HIS A 7 20.77 7.96 -14.11
CA HIS A 7 21.68 7.33 -15.08
C HIS A 7 22.85 8.22 -15.56
N HIS A 8 22.85 9.51 -15.18
CA HIS A 8 23.93 10.47 -15.48
C HIS A 8 24.78 10.85 -14.25
N GLY A 9 24.55 10.23 -13.08
CA GLY A 9 25.32 10.56 -11.86
C GLY A 9 24.93 11.88 -11.19
N GLU A 10 23.97 12.63 -11.73
CA GLU A 10 23.41 13.82 -11.08
C GLU A 10 22.45 13.45 -9.95
N VAL A 11 22.70 14.01 -8.76
CA VAL A 11 21.79 13.95 -7.62
C VAL A 11 20.58 14.84 -7.91
N THR A 12 19.47 14.27 -8.39
CA THR A 12 18.22 15.04 -8.43
C THR A 12 17.71 15.24 -7.01
N MET A 13 17.95 16.43 -6.48
CA MET A 13 17.42 16.82 -5.18
C MET A 13 15.91 17.04 -5.29
N ILE A 14 15.12 16.26 -4.55
CA ILE A 14 13.70 16.60 -4.36
C ILE A 14 13.64 17.86 -3.50
N SER A 15 12.88 18.86 -3.93
CA SER A 15 12.68 20.05 -3.11
C SER A 15 11.83 19.68 -1.88
N SER A 16 12.03 20.39 -0.77
CA SER A 16 11.23 20.18 0.45
C SER A 16 9.73 20.30 0.19
N SER A 17 9.33 21.19 -0.72
CA SER A 17 7.94 21.34 -1.15
C SER A 17 7.41 20.09 -1.85
N VAL A 18 8.18 19.52 -2.79
CA VAL A 18 7.80 18.27 -3.48
C VAL A 18 7.70 17.13 -2.48
N PHE A 19 8.69 16.99 -1.59
CA PHE A 19 8.70 15.97 -0.55
C PHE A 19 7.43 16.00 0.31
N TRP A 20 7.11 17.15 0.91
CA TRP A 20 5.94 17.25 1.80
C TRP A 20 4.63 17.05 1.06
N ARG A 21 4.52 17.53 -0.18
CA ARG A 21 3.35 17.25 -1.04
C ARG A 21 3.21 15.76 -1.28
N THR A 22 4.30 15.05 -1.57
CA THR A 22 4.27 13.60 -1.78
C THR A 22 3.88 12.84 -0.52
N VAL A 23 4.41 13.23 0.65
CA VAL A 23 4.05 12.62 1.94
C VAL A 23 2.55 12.80 2.22
N ILE A 24 2.04 14.02 2.09
CA ILE A 24 0.62 14.32 2.32
C ILE A 24 -0.25 13.57 1.31
N SER A 25 0.13 13.54 0.03
CA SER A 25 -0.59 12.79 -1.00
C SER A 25 -0.61 11.29 -0.74
N GLY A 26 0.50 10.70 -0.30
CA GLY A 26 0.57 9.28 0.09
C GLY A 26 -0.36 8.98 1.26
N PHE A 27 -0.33 9.82 2.30
CA PHE A 27 -1.23 9.68 3.45
C PHE A 27 -2.71 9.77 3.04
N ILE A 28 -3.08 10.78 2.22
CA ILE A 28 -4.46 10.95 1.74
C ILE A 28 -4.88 9.76 0.87
N ALA A 29 -4.02 9.29 -0.04
CA ALA A 29 -4.33 8.16 -0.90
C ALA A 29 -4.63 6.89 -0.08
N THR A 30 -3.79 6.62 0.92
CA THR A 30 -3.99 5.48 1.83
C THR A 30 -5.26 5.63 2.68
N PHE A 31 -5.55 6.84 3.16
CA PHE A 31 -6.78 7.12 3.89
C PHE A 31 -8.02 6.87 3.01
N VAL A 32 -8.02 7.35 1.77
CA VAL A 32 -9.11 7.12 0.80
C VAL A 32 -9.29 5.62 0.54
N MET A 33 -8.20 4.87 0.40
CA MET A 33 -8.24 3.41 0.25
C MET A 33 -8.93 2.74 1.45
N SER A 34 -8.61 3.15 2.68
CA SER A 34 -9.30 2.65 3.89
C SER A 34 -10.79 3.00 3.91
N MET A 35 -11.16 4.21 3.46
CA MET A 35 -12.56 4.59 3.36
C MET A 35 -13.31 3.76 2.32
N VAL A 36 -12.66 3.42 1.20
CA VAL A 36 -13.25 2.52 0.20
C VAL A 36 -13.47 1.13 0.81
N ALA A 37 -12.48 0.55 1.51
CA ALA A 37 -12.63 -0.74 2.18
C ALA A 37 -13.76 -0.73 3.23
N PHE A 38 -13.90 0.36 3.98
CA PHE A 38 -14.98 0.54 4.94
C PHE A 38 -16.36 0.58 4.26
N ILE A 39 -16.49 1.32 3.15
CA ILE A 39 -17.74 1.39 2.37
C ILE A 39 -18.11 0.02 1.79
N GLN A 40 -17.13 -0.74 1.29
CA GLN A 40 -17.35 -2.11 0.81
C GLN A 40 -17.92 -3.02 1.91
N GLY A 41 -17.44 -2.87 3.14
CA GLY A 41 -18.02 -3.54 4.31
C GLY A 41 -19.49 -3.23 4.54
N GLY A 42 -19.87 -1.96 4.37
CA GLY A 42 -21.27 -1.53 4.43
C GLY A 42 -22.16 -2.15 3.35
N LEU A 43 -21.57 -2.59 2.23
CA LEU A 43 -22.26 -3.30 1.14
C LEU A 43 -22.29 -4.82 1.32
N GLY A 44 -21.78 -5.35 2.44
CA GLY A 44 -21.71 -6.78 2.72
C GLY A 44 -20.57 -7.52 2.01
N LEU A 45 -19.62 -6.79 1.40
CA LEU A 45 -18.40 -7.37 0.87
C LEU A 45 -17.41 -7.66 2.01
N PRO A 46 -16.52 -8.66 1.86
CA PRO A 46 -15.45 -8.90 2.83
C PRO A 46 -14.58 -7.64 3.02
N VAL A 47 -14.45 -7.18 4.27
CA VAL A 47 -13.61 -6.03 4.60
C VAL A 47 -12.18 -6.50 4.78
N VAL A 48 -11.28 -5.93 3.98
CA VAL A 48 -9.84 -6.16 4.13
C VAL A 48 -9.24 -5.03 4.97
N ASP A 49 -9.14 -5.25 6.29
CA ASP A 49 -8.46 -4.32 7.20
C ASP A 49 -6.96 -4.63 7.26
N ILE A 50 -6.20 -3.85 6.48
CA ILE A 50 -4.74 -4.01 6.37
C ILE A 50 -4.01 -3.72 7.69
N GLY A 51 -4.52 -2.79 8.50
CA GLY A 51 -3.92 -2.48 9.80
C GLY A 51 -4.00 -3.69 10.74
N HIS A 52 -5.16 -4.34 10.79
CA HIS A 52 -5.37 -5.58 11.55
C HIS A 52 -4.51 -6.74 11.04
N ILE A 53 -4.39 -6.89 9.71
CA ILE A 53 -3.56 -7.94 9.11
C ILE A 53 -2.08 -7.76 9.47
N ILE A 54 -1.57 -6.53 9.40
CA ILE A 54 -0.17 -6.23 9.72
C ILE A 54 0.11 -6.49 11.20
N VAL A 55 -0.75 -6.02 12.12
CA VAL A 55 -0.52 -6.25 13.56
C VAL A 55 -0.65 -7.73 13.91
N GLY A 56 -1.58 -8.46 13.29
CA GLY A 56 -1.66 -9.92 13.43
C GLY A 56 -0.34 -10.57 13.03
N SER A 57 0.21 -10.19 11.88
CA SER A 57 1.49 -10.69 11.39
C SER A 57 2.68 -10.36 12.32
N PHE A 58 2.68 -9.18 12.97
CA PHE A 58 3.72 -8.83 13.95
C PHE A 58 3.61 -9.67 15.23
N ASN A 59 2.38 -9.95 15.67
CA ASN A 59 2.11 -10.66 16.92
C ASN A 59 2.31 -12.18 16.80
N GLU A 60 2.32 -12.74 15.59
CA GLU A 60 2.80 -14.12 15.34
C GLU A 60 4.27 -14.30 15.79
N VAL A 61 5.07 -13.23 15.74
CA VAL A 61 6.49 -13.25 16.12
C VAL A 61 6.71 -12.70 17.53
N HIS A 62 5.83 -11.81 18.01
CA HIS A 62 5.91 -11.15 19.32
C HIS A 62 4.76 -11.57 20.24
N VAL A 63 4.67 -12.87 20.50
CA VAL A 63 3.56 -13.47 21.27
C VAL A 63 3.53 -12.98 22.72
N ASP A 64 4.71 -12.78 23.33
CA ASP A 64 4.84 -12.38 24.75
C ASP A 64 4.60 -10.87 24.97
N GLU A 65 4.83 -10.05 23.95
CA GLU A 65 4.68 -8.59 23.99
C GLU A 65 3.94 -8.11 22.73
N PRO A 66 2.61 -8.36 22.65
CA PRO A 66 1.85 -8.08 21.44
C PRO A 66 1.74 -6.58 21.18
N TYR A 67 1.92 -6.21 19.91
CA TYR A 67 1.65 -4.87 19.42
C TYR A 67 0.15 -4.59 19.38
N ASP A 68 -0.20 -3.35 19.70
CA ASP A 68 -1.56 -2.82 19.56
C ASP A 68 -1.83 -2.38 18.10
N ILE A 69 -3.11 -2.26 17.73
CA ILE A 69 -3.60 -1.90 16.39
C ILE A 69 -3.04 -0.56 15.89
N LEU A 70 -2.65 0.32 16.81
CA LEU A 70 -1.99 1.58 16.48
C LEU A 70 -0.74 1.34 15.61
N TRP A 71 0.06 0.32 15.92
CA TRP A 71 1.28 0.01 15.16
C TRP A 71 0.99 -0.57 13.79
N GLY A 72 -0.07 -1.38 13.66
CA GLY A 72 -0.54 -1.86 12.36
C GLY A 72 -0.98 -0.71 11.46
N ASN A 73 -1.77 0.24 11.99
CA ASN A 73 -2.19 1.43 11.25
C ASN A 73 -1.01 2.33 10.88
N VAL A 74 -0.07 2.57 11.80
CA VAL A 74 1.15 3.35 11.51
C VAL A 74 1.94 2.71 10.37
N ALA A 75 2.18 1.40 10.43
CA ALA A 75 2.90 0.67 9.38
C ALA A 75 2.17 0.77 8.03
N TYR A 76 0.85 0.63 8.02
CA TYR A 76 0.02 0.76 6.82
C TYR A 76 0.13 2.15 6.17
N PHE A 77 -0.05 3.23 6.95
CA PHE A 77 0.09 4.60 6.45
C PHE A 77 1.52 4.93 6.00
N MET A 78 2.52 4.43 6.72
CA MET A 78 3.93 4.58 6.33
C MET A 78 4.21 3.87 5.01
N GLY A 79 3.66 2.67 4.79
CA GLY A 79 3.77 1.96 3.52
C GLY A 79 3.26 2.79 2.34
N GLY A 80 2.08 3.39 2.49
CA GLY A 80 1.52 4.29 1.48
C GLY A 80 2.37 5.53 1.18
N ILE A 81 2.90 6.17 2.22
CA ILE A 81 3.82 7.32 2.09
C ILE A 81 5.10 6.90 1.35
N LEU A 82 5.69 5.77 1.73
CA LEU A 82 6.91 5.27 1.10
C LEU A 82 6.70 4.93 -0.37
N LEU A 83 5.58 4.28 -0.71
CA LEU A 83 5.22 3.99 -2.10
C LEU A 83 5.05 5.28 -2.93
N ALA A 84 4.41 6.30 -2.37
CA ALA A 84 4.28 7.61 -3.01
C ALA A 84 5.65 8.26 -3.26
N LEU A 85 6.55 8.20 -2.28
CA LEU A 85 7.92 8.71 -2.41
C LEU A 85 8.72 7.96 -3.46
N ILE A 86 8.64 6.62 -3.47
CA ILE A 86 9.30 5.77 -4.48
C ILE A 86 8.82 6.16 -5.88
N TRP A 87 7.50 6.33 -6.07
CA TRP A 87 6.96 6.76 -7.35
C TRP A 87 7.53 8.10 -7.80
N VAL A 88 7.48 9.11 -6.93
CA VAL A 88 7.93 10.46 -7.29
C VAL A 88 9.41 10.51 -7.61
N VAL A 89 10.25 9.82 -6.82
CA VAL A 89 11.70 9.81 -6.99
C VAL A 89 12.12 9.01 -8.23
N PHE A 90 11.54 7.84 -8.47
CA PHE A 90 12.07 6.91 -9.46
C PHE A 90 11.23 6.78 -10.73
N LEU A 91 9.91 6.88 -10.65
CA LEU A 91 9.02 6.53 -11.78
C LEU A 91 8.41 7.75 -12.47
N SER A 92 8.15 8.83 -11.72
CA SER A 92 7.39 9.98 -12.21
C SER A 92 8.00 10.71 -13.40
N THR A 93 9.34 10.66 -13.54
CA THR A 93 10.09 11.27 -14.63
C THR A 93 10.32 10.32 -15.81
N ARG A 94 10.26 9.00 -15.58
CA ARG A 94 10.48 7.97 -16.60
C ARG A 94 9.22 7.65 -17.41
N ILE A 95 8.04 7.89 -16.83
CA ILE A 95 6.77 7.56 -17.46
C ILE A 95 6.25 8.75 -18.30
N PRO A 96 6.15 8.61 -19.63
CA PRO A 96 5.58 9.65 -20.48
C PRO A 96 4.07 9.76 -20.25
N GLY A 97 3.52 10.98 -20.34
CA GLY A 97 2.08 11.21 -20.20
C GLY A 97 1.74 12.52 -19.48
N ASN A 98 0.47 12.90 -19.56
CA ASN A 98 -0.07 14.04 -18.82
C ASN A 98 -0.25 13.67 -17.32
N TRP A 99 -0.57 14.67 -16.49
CA TRP A 99 -0.71 14.48 -15.04
C TRP A 99 -1.77 13.43 -14.67
N PHE A 100 -2.86 13.35 -15.44
CA PHE A 100 -3.95 12.41 -15.20
C PHE A 100 -3.53 10.96 -15.48
N VAL A 101 -2.91 10.71 -16.64
CA VAL A 101 -2.40 9.39 -17.02
C VAL A 101 -1.36 8.90 -16.02
N ARG A 102 -0.48 9.79 -15.54
CA ARG A 102 0.50 9.43 -14.50
C ARG A 102 -0.17 9.07 -13.17
N GLY A 103 -1.23 9.77 -12.78
CA GLY A 103 -2.01 9.44 -11.58
C GLY A 103 -2.73 8.11 -11.68
N LEU A 104 -3.31 7.80 -12.85
CA LEU A 104 -3.96 6.52 -13.09
C LEU A 104 -2.97 5.36 -13.08
N LEU A 105 -1.82 5.53 -13.76
CA LEU A 105 -0.75 4.55 -13.76
C LEU A 105 -0.18 4.34 -12.35
N TYR A 106 0.02 5.41 -11.58
CA TYR A 106 0.41 5.32 -10.18
C TYR A 106 -0.54 4.43 -9.37
N GLY A 107 -1.85 4.69 -9.48
CA GLY A 107 -2.87 3.91 -8.79
C GLY A 107 -2.80 2.43 -9.15
N VAL A 108 -2.83 2.11 -10.45
CA VAL A 108 -2.78 0.72 -10.92
C VAL A 108 -1.51 0.00 -10.47
N LEU A 109 -0.34 0.63 -10.65
CA LEU A 109 0.94 -0.01 -10.34
C LEU A 109 1.08 -0.28 -8.84
N ILE A 110 0.62 0.65 -8.01
CA ILE A 110 0.68 0.48 -6.56
C ILE A 110 -0.38 -0.51 -6.08
N SER A 111 -1.58 -0.54 -6.63
CA SER A 111 -2.55 -1.58 -6.29
C SER A 111 -1.98 -2.98 -6.58
N LEU A 112 -1.26 -3.14 -7.69
CA LEU A 112 -0.58 -4.41 -8.00
C LEU A 112 0.54 -4.73 -7.02
N VAL A 113 1.43 -3.78 -6.73
CA VAL A 113 2.54 -3.96 -5.78
C VAL A 113 2.00 -4.26 -4.38
N SER A 114 1.01 -3.50 -3.92
CA SER A 114 0.35 -3.70 -2.64
C SER A 114 -0.35 -5.05 -2.58
N GLY A 115 -1.09 -5.46 -3.61
CA GLY A 115 -1.71 -6.79 -3.66
C GLY A 115 -0.69 -7.93 -3.58
N LEU A 116 0.45 -7.79 -4.26
CA LEU A 116 1.54 -8.76 -4.21
C LEU A 116 2.24 -8.83 -2.84
N VAL A 117 2.40 -7.69 -2.17
CA VAL A 117 3.04 -7.64 -0.85
C VAL A 117 2.07 -8.11 0.24
N LEU A 118 0.80 -7.71 0.15
CA LEU A 118 -0.20 -7.96 1.19
C LEU A 118 -0.81 -9.36 1.11
N SER A 119 -0.98 -9.93 -0.09
CA SER A 119 -1.53 -11.30 -0.22
C SER A 119 -0.81 -12.37 0.61
N PRO A 120 0.54 -12.47 0.65
CA PRO A 120 1.22 -13.42 1.53
C PRO A 120 1.08 -13.05 3.01
N LEU A 121 1.01 -11.76 3.36
CA LEU A 121 0.76 -11.32 4.75
C LEU A 121 -0.63 -11.73 5.23
N VAL A 122 -1.66 -11.59 4.39
CA VAL A 122 -3.03 -12.03 4.73
C VAL A 122 -3.07 -13.54 4.90
N SER A 123 -2.38 -14.26 4.01
CA SER A 123 -2.26 -15.72 4.09
C SER A 123 -1.62 -16.19 5.40
N LEU A 124 -0.53 -15.55 5.83
CA LEU A 124 0.12 -15.84 7.11
C LEU A 124 -0.80 -15.51 8.30
N ALA A 125 -1.45 -14.35 8.28
CA ALA A 125 -2.35 -13.92 9.35
C ALA A 125 -3.61 -14.79 9.48
N ALA A 126 -4.06 -15.42 8.39
CA ALA A 126 -5.24 -16.28 8.39
C ALA A 126 -4.91 -17.78 8.56
N GLY A 127 -3.63 -18.16 8.53
CA GLY A 127 -3.19 -19.55 8.68
C GLY A 127 -3.32 -20.43 7.43
N ASP A 128 -3.78 -19.89 6.29
CA ASP A 128 -4.03 -20.62 5.05
C ASP A 128 -3.36 -19.95 3.84
N TRP A 129 -2.84 -20.74 2.89
CA TRP A 129 -2.31 -20.23 1.61
C TRP A 129 -3.44 -19.76 0.70
N PHE A 130 -3.54 -18.45 0.47
CA PHE A 130 -4.61 -17.85 -0.34
C PHE A 130 -4.21 -17.55 -1.80
N GLY A 131 -3.01 -17.95 -2.22
CA GLY A 131 -2.51 -17.70 -3.57
C GLY A 131 -2.25 -16.23 -3.86
N PHE A 132 -1.75 -15.94 -5.07
CA PHE A 132 -1.59 -14.55 -5.53
C PHE A 132 -2.97 -13.90 -5.70
N PHE A 133 -3.17 -12.69 -5.18
CA PHE A 133 -4.45 -11.96 -5.28
C PHE A 133 -5.67 -12.77 -4.81
N TYR A 134 -5.52 -13.60 -3.77
CA TYR A 134 -6.64 -14.35 -3.18
C TYR A 134 -7.28 -15.38 -4.11
N LEU A 135 -6.58 -15.81 -5.17
CA LEU A 135 -7.11 -16.75 -6.16
C LEU A 135 -7.48 -18.12 -5.59
N ASP A 136 -6.83 -18.54 -4.51
CA ASP A 136 -7.06 -19.84 -3.86
C ASP A 136 -7.99 -19.73 -2.63
N THR A 137 -8.76 -18.65 -2.52
CA THR A 137 -9.74 -18.46 -1.43
C THR A 137 -11.10 -19.09 -1.74
N TRP A 138 -11.98 -19.15 -0.75
CA TRP A 138 -13.34 -19.67 -0.90
C TRP A 138 -14.25 -18.79 -1.80
N VAL A 139 -13.92 -17.50 -1.92
CA VAL A 139 -14.70 -16.50 -2.67
C VAL A 139 -13.78 -15.53 -3.44
N PRO A 140 -12.97 -16.04 -4.39
CA PRO A 140 -11.93 -15.26 -5.06
C PRO A 140 -12.52 -14.10 -5.86
N GLY A 141 -13.68 -14.31 -6.49
CA GLY A 141 -14.36 -13.25 -7.26
C GLY A 141 -14.82 -12.07 -6.38
N LEU A 142 -15.30 -12.32 -5.17
CA LEU A 142 -15.71 -11.26 -4.25
C LEU A 142 -14.50 -10.51 -3.66
N LEU A 143 -13.41 -11.22 -3.40
CA LEU A 143 -12.17 -10.61 -2.91
C LEU A 143 -11.44 -9.80 -4.00
N ILE A 144 -11.47 -10.25 -5.26
CA ILE A 144 -10.97 -9.46 -6.40
C ILE A 144 -11.84 -8.23 -6.64
N LEU A 145 -13.17 -8.31 -6.43
CA LEU A 145 -14.05 -7.15 -6.53
C LEU A 145 -13.89 -6.18 -5.35
N ALA A 146 -13.39 -6.66 -4.21
CA ALA A 146 -13.10 -5.84 -3.03
C ALA A 146 -11.70 -5.19 -3.09
N GLY A 147 -10.73 -5.82 -3.76
CA GLY A 147 -9.36 -5.31 -3.96
C GLY A 147 -9.22 -4.29 -5.08
#